data_AF-A0A257A1F6-F1
#
_entry.id   AF-A0A257A1F6-F1
#
_cell.length_a   1.000
_cell.length_b   1.000
_cell.length_c   1.000
_cell.angle_alpha   90.00
_cell.angle_beta   90.00
_cell.angle_gamma   90.00
#
_symmetry.space_group_name_H-M   'P 1'
#
loop_
_entity.id
_entity.type
_entity.pdbx_description
1 polymer ?
#
loop_
_entity_poly.entity_id
_entity_poly.type
_entity_poly.pdbx_seq_one_letter_code
_entity_poly.pdbx_strand_id
1 'polypeptide(L)'
;MCHDFIIVGGGPTGSMAARILANKGYNVMVLEEHSEVGKPVSCAGLVTERVIKISGVSNDVIMNEIKGAFIYPPNGKEIIIGGEKRQAVVIDRERFDKEMMEMAMAEGAECKYEWKVRNASKDNSIIVNGKEKIKSNYLIGADGARSTVAKIFHFPEVKEYISWRKDCTWLFCMDYTRGRKSTNRIRSKERALPQKTFFKIFENDWSGK
;
A
#
# COMPACT_ATOMS: atom_id res chain seq x y z
N MET A 1 -14.26 28.34 0.84
CA MET A 1 -13.39 28.32 -0.35
C MET A 1 -13.83 27.15 -1.23
N CYS A 2 -13.77 27.29 -2.55
CA CYS A 2 -14.11 26.23 -3.50
C CYS A 2 -12.82 25.77 -4.16
N HIS A 3 -12.49 24.48 -4.06
CA HIS A 3 -11.36 23.86 -4.76
C HIS A 3 -11.85 23.25 -6.08
N ASP A 4 -10.97 23.11 -7.07
CA ASP A 4 -11.32 22.35 -8.27
C ASP A 4 -11.50 20.88 -7.92
N PHE A 5 -10.54 20.33 -7.19
CA PHE A 5 -10.55 18.94 -6.76
C PHE A 5 -10.36 18.83 -5.26
N ILE A 6 -11.24 18.04 -4.62
CA ILE A 6 -11.00 17.49 -3.30
C ILE A 6 -10.74 15.99 -3.46
N ILE A 7 -9.64 15.52 -2.89
CA ILE A 7 -9.22 14.11 -2.89
C ILE A 7 -9.29 13.61 -1.46
N VAL A 8 -10.02 12.53 -1.22
CA VAL A 8 -10.14 11.93 0.12
C VAL A 8 -9.16 10.77 0.23
N GLY A 9 -8.16 10.89 1.10
CA GLY A 9 -7.08 9.92 1.32
C GLY A 9 -5.75 10.35 0.71
N GLY A 10 -4.69 10.40 1.54
CA GLY A 10 -3.32 10.77 1.16
C GLY A 10 -2.42 9.60 0.79
N GLY A 11 -2.97 8.39 0.65
CA GLY A 11 -2.20 7.22 0.21
C GLY A 11 -1.66 7.31 -1.23
N PRO A 12 -1.02 6.24 -1.75
CA PRO A 12 -0.34 6.27 -3.05
C PRO A 12 -1.21 6.76 -4.22
N THR A 13 -2.47 6.32 -4.29
CA THR A 13 -3.40 6.71 -5.35
C THR A 13 -3.84 8.16 -5.22
N GLY A 14 -4.11 8.63 -3.99
CA GLY A 14 -4.51 10.01 -3.72
C GLY A 14 -3.38 10.99 -4.00
N SER A 15 -2.17 10.68 -3.52
CA SER A 15 -0.96 11.46 -3.78
C SER A 15 -0.62 11.55 -5.27
N MET A 16 -0.70 10.43 -6.01
CA MET A 16 -0.48 10.43 -7.46
C MET A 16 -1.50 11.29 -8.19
N ALA A 17 -2.79 11.15 -7.87
CA ALA A 17 -3.84 11.96 -8.48
C ALA A 17 -3.63 13.45 -8.18
N ALA A 18 -3.29 13.78 -6.93
CA ALA A 18 -3.00 15.14 -6.51
C ALA A 18 -1.84 15.75 -7.29
N ARG A 19 -0.73 15.03 -7.41
CA ARG A 19 0.45 15.44 -8.17
C ARG A 19 0.10 15.74 -9.63
N ILE A 20 -0.59 14.82 -10.31
CA ILE A 20 -0.96 14.97 -11.72
C ILE A 20 -1.88 16.17 -11.94
N LEU A 21 -2.85 16.39 -11.05
CA LEU A 21 -3.81 17.48 -11.15
C LEU A 21 -3.17 18.83 -10.83
N ALA A 22 -2.38 18.90 -9.77
CA ALA A 22 -1.68 20.12 -9.37
C ALA A 22 -0.66 20.55 -10.45
N ASN A 23 0.09 19.60 -11.03
CA ASN A 23 1.01 19.87 -12.15
C ASN A 23 0.30 20.45 -13.39
N LYS A 24 -1.00 20.17 -13.56
CA LYS A 24 -1.84 20.76 -14.63
C LYS A 24 -2.40 22.14 -14.28
N GLY A 25 -2.09 22.69 -13.10
CA GLY A 25 -2.51 24.00 -12.64
C GLY A 25 -3.88 24.04 -11.96
N TYR A 26 -4.46 22.89 -11.58
CA TYR A 26 -5.71 22.86 -10.83
C TYR A 26 -5.50 23.15 -9.35
N ASN A 27 -6.50 23.77 -8.70
CA ASN A 27 -6.51 23.91 -7.25
C ASN A 27 -6.96 22.59 -6.59
N VAL A 28 -6.01 21.88 -5.97
CA VAL A 28 -6.22 20.55 -5.39
C VAL A 28 -6.02 20.55 -3.89
N MET A 29 -6.98 19.99 -3.16
CA MET A 29 -6.88 19.71 -1.73
C MET A 29 -7.01 18.21 -1.46
N VAL A 30 -6.07 17.65 -0.70
CA VAL A 30 -6.09 16.28 -0.19
C VAL A 30 -6.52 16.29 1.27
N LEU A 31 -7.44 15.40 1.64
CA LEU A 31 -7.91 15.20 3.01
C LEU A 31 -7.39 13.88 3.54
N GLU A 32 -6.42 13.92 4.46
CA GLU A 32 -5.88 12.75 5.13
C GLU A 32 -6.46 12.65 6.55
N GLU A 33 -6.97 11.48 6.92
CA GLU A 33 -7.61 11.29 8.22
C GLU A 33 -6.61 11.14 9.37
N HIS A 34 -5.36 10.77 9.06
CA HIS A 34 -4.29 10.62 10.02
C HIS A 34 -3.47 11.92 10.17
N SER A 35 -2.65 11.98 11.23
CA SER A 35 -1.75 13.10 11.51
C SER A 35 -0.58 13.21 10.53
N GLU A 36 -0.28 12.13 9.81
CA GLU A 36 0.78 12.09 8.80
C GLU A 36 0.47 11.04 7.72
N VAL A 37 0.90 11.30 6.48
CA VAL A 37 0.81 10.31 5.40
C VAL A 37 1.70 9.11 5.70
N GLY A 38 1.24 7.92 5.34
CA GLY A 38 1.99 6.67 5.47
C GLY A 38 1.84 5.98 6.83
N LYS A 39 1.17 6.61 7.81
CA LYS A 39 0.85 5.98 9.10
C LYS A 39 -0.66 5.87 9.35
N PRO A 40 -1.13 4.75 9.92
CA PRO A 40 -0.39 3.53 10.25
C PRO A 40 -0.06 2.69 9.00
N VAL A 41 1.10 2.03 9.00
CA VAL A 41 1.51 1.14 7.91
C VAL A 41 0.61 -0.09 7.87
N SER A 42 -0.20 -0.20 6.81
CA SER A 42 -1.20 -1.27 6.64
C SER A 42 -0.86 -2.25 5.51
N CYS A 43 0.38 -2.26 5.03
CA CYS A 43 0.84 -3.11 3.93
C CYS A 43 2.27 -3.59 4.13
N ALA A 44 2.58 -4.79 3.62
CA ALA A 44 3.90 -5.40 3.70
C ALA A 44 4.95 -4.77 2.75
N GLY A 45 4.56 -3.85 1.86
CA GLY A 45 5.50 -3.14 0.99
C GLY A 45 6.05 -3.94 -0.20
N LEU A 46 5.47 -5.10 -0.51
CA LEU A 46 5.88 -5.90 -1.67
C LEU A 46 5.25 -5.35 -2.95
N VAL A 47 6.07 -4.80 -3.85
CA VAL A 47 5.62 -4.24 -5.14
C VAL A 47 6.55 -4.66 -6.27
N THR A 48 6.08 -4.56 -7.52
CA THR A 48 6.98 -4.68 -8.67
C THR A 48 7.77 -3.39 -8.87
N GLU A 49 8.93 -3.45 -9.54
CA GLU A 49 9.68 -2.25 -9.92
C GLU A 49 8.86 -1.22 -10.70
N ARG A 50 7.85 -1.70 -11.45
CA ARG A 50 6.96 -0.83 -12.21
C ARG A 50 6.29 0.20 -11.30
N VAL A 51 5.98 -0.16 -10.06
CA VAL A 51 5.37 0.77 -9.08
C VAL A 51 6.33 1.89 -8.73
N ILE A 52 7.61 1.59 -8.48
CA ILE A 52 8.66 2.61 -8.21
C ILE A 52 8.82 3.56 -9.41
N LYS A 53 8.89 2.99 -10.63
CA LYS A 53 9.04 3.79 -11.85
C LYS A 53 7.85 4.73 -12.09
N ILE A 54 6.63 4.25 -11.85
CA ILE A 54 5.42 5.05 -12.05
C ILE A 54 5.23 6.08 -10.95
N SER A 55 5.56 5.76 -9.69
CA SER A 55 5.43 6.72 -8.59
C SER A 55 6.45 7.86 -8.69
N GLY A 56 7.62 7.58 -9.29
CA GLY A 56 8.70 8.55 -9.43
C GLY A 56 9.43 8.86 -8.12
N VAL A 57 9.21 8.05 -7.08
CA VAL A 57 9.90 8.12 -5.79
C VAL A 57 11.37 7.72 -5.93
N SER A 58 12.19 8.07 -4.94
CA SER A 58 13.58 7.62 -4.91
C SER A 58 13.67 6.09 -4.80
N ASN A 59 14.71 5.50 -5.40
CA ASN A 59 15.02 4.09 -5.17
C ASN A 59 15.43 3.81 -3.71
N ASP A 60 15.72 4.85 -2.91
CA ASP A 60 16.09 4.71 -1.49
C ASP A 60 14.94 4.15 -0.62
N VAL A 61 13.71 4.13 -1.13
CA VAL A 61 12.58 3.46 -0.47
C VAL A 61 12.69 1.94 -0.57
N ILE A 62 13.53 1.40 -1.46
CA ILE A 62 13.70 -0.04 -1.65
C ILE A 62 14.56 -0.59 -0.51
N MET A 63 13.95 -1.43 0.32
CA MET A 63 14.62 -2.10 1.43
C MET A 63 15.26 -3.43 1.00
N ASN A 64 14.63 -4.13 0.06
CA ASN A 64 15.12 -5.42 -0.40
C ASN A 64 14.56 -5.81 -1.80
N GLU A 65 15.23 -6.76 -2.47
CA GLU A 65 14.84 -7.35 -3.74
C GLU A 65 14.34 -8.79 -3.59
N ILE A 66 13.31 -9.13 -4.36
CA ILE A 66 12.71 -10.45 -4.38
C ILE A 66 12.92 -11.08 -5.76
N LYS A 67 13.52 -12.28 -5.79
CA LYS A 67 13.78 -13.06 -7.01
C LYS A 67 12.76 -14.17 -7.25
N GLY A 68 12.01 -14.55 -6.22
CA GLY A 68 11.00 -15.59 -6.31
C GLY A 68 10.34 -15.90 -4.97
N ALA A 69 9.47 -16.91 -5.00
CA ALA A 69 8.78 -17.43 -3.83
C ALA A 69 8.60 -18.96 -3.94
N PHE A 70 8.68 -19.62 -2.79
CA PHE A 70 8.20 -20.98 -2.59
C PHE A 70 6.77 -20.93 -2.09
N ILE A 71 5.90 -21.75 -2.67
CA ILE A 71 4.51 -21.92 -2.27
C ILE A 71 4.37 -23.37 -1.79
N TYR A 72 3.91 -23.54 -0.56
CA TYR A 72 3.68 -24.85 0.05
C TYR A 72 2.18 -25.07 0.21
N PRO A 73 1.48 -25.60 -0.81
CA PRO A 73 0.08 -25.99 -0.71
C PRO A 73 -0.15 -27.09 0.36
N PRO A 74 -1.40 -27.27 0.83
CA PRO A 74 -1.73 -28.27 1.85
C PRO A 74 -1.35 -29.71 1.51
N ASN A 75 -1.21 -30.03 0.22
CA ASN A 75 -0.79 -31.35 -0.26
C ASN A 75 0.72 -31.59 -0.14
N GLY A 76 1.49 -30.64 0.39
CA GLY A 76 2.93 -30.74 0.61
C GLY A 76 3.79 -30.61 -0.64
N LYS A 77 3.20 -30.48 -1.84
CA LYS A 77 3.95 -30.33 -3.09
C LYS A 77 4.43 -28.89 -3.23
N GLU A 78 5.70 -28.65 -2.96
CA GLU A 78 6.33 -27.35 -3.16
C GLU A 78 6.18 -26.86 -4.61
N ILE A 79 5.78 -25.61 -4.77
CA ILE A 79 5.75 -24.88 -6.04
C ILE A 79 6.74 -23.74 -5.94
N ILE A 80 7.67 -23.67 -6.89
CA ILE A 80 8.67 -22.61 -6.96
C ILE A 80 8.25 -21.64 -8.06
N ILE A 81 8.20 -20.36 -7.74
CA ILE A 81 7.96 -19.28 -8.70
C ILE A 81 9.17 -18.35 -8.68
N GLY A 82 9.71 -18.02 -9.84
CA GLY A 82 10.83 -17.09 -9.97
C GLY A 82 12.08 -17.73 -10.59
N GLY A 83 13.21 -17.04 -10.47
CA GLY A 83 14.50 -17.44 -11.05
C GLY A 83 15.59 -16.46 -10.66
N GLU A 84 16.59 -16.24 -11.52
CA GLU A 84 17.68 -15.31 -11.20
C GLU A 84 17.29 -13.83 -11.31
N LYS A 85 16.23 -13.53 -12.06
CA LYS A 85 15.76 -12.16 -12.30
C LYS A 85 14.95 -11.64 -11.12
N ARG A 86 15.17 -10.37 -10.78
CA ARG A 86 14.34 -9.61 -9.83
C ARG A 86 12.88 -9.58 -10.30
N GLN A 87 11.98 -10.03 -9.44
CA GLN A 87 10.53 -10.11 -9.67
C GLN A 87 9.78 -8.99 -8.95
N ALA A 88 10.22 -8.64 -7.75
CA ALA A 88 9.60 -7.62 -6.91
C ALA A 88 10.64 -6.96 -5.99
N VAL A 89 10.21 -5.92 -5.29
CA VAL A 89 10.98 -5.23 -4.26
C VAL A 89 10.12 -5.08 -3.02
N VAL A 90 10.77 -5.08 -1.86
CA VAL A 90 10.16 -4.70 -0.59
C VAL A 90 10.52 -3.25 -0.33
N ILE A 91 9.53 -2.42 -0.04
CA ILE A 91 9.70 -0.98 0.15
C ILE A 91 9.37 -0.57 1.57
N ASP A 92 10.03 0.49 2.04
CA ASP A 92 9.59 1.26 3.18
C ASP A 92 8.28 1.98 2.80
N ARG A 93 7.17 1.45 3.27
CA ARG A 93 5.83 1.96 2.94
C ARG A 93 5.56 3.34 3.50
N GLU A 94 6.10 3.66 4.66
CA GLU A 94 5.91 4.98 5.24
C GLU A 94 6.66 6.02 4.41
N ARG A 95 7.93 5.74 4.10
CA ARG A 95 8.75 6.63 3.28
C ARG A 95 8.20 6.77 1.86
N PHE A 96 7.75 5.66 1.25
CA PHE A 96 7.14 5.68 -0.08
C PHE A 96 5.90 6.57 -0.12
N ASP A 97 4.96 6.39 0.81
CA ASP A 97 3.72 7.18 0.84
C ASP A 97 4.03 8.68 1.11
N LYS A 98 5.00 8.98 1.99
CA LYS A 98 5.47 10.35 2.28
C LYS A 98 6.11 11.03 1.07
N GLU A 99 7.08 10.39 0.42
CA GLU A 99 7.74 10.95 -0.77
C GLU A 99 6.72 11.24 -1.88
N MET A 100 5.70 10.39 -2.03
CA MET A 100 4.61 10.63 -3.00
C MET A 100 3.79 11.88 -2.66
N MET A 101 3.44 12.09 -1.39
CA MET A 101 2.70 13.28 -0.98
C MET A 101 3.56 14.55 -1.10
N GLU A 102 4.83 14.48 -0.72
CA GLU A 102 5.79 15.59 -0.87
C GLU A 102 5.93 16.01 -2.34
N MET A 103 6.03 15.06 -3.25
CA MET A 103 6.01 15.34 -4.69
C MET A 103 4.70 15.99 -5.14
N ALA A 104 3.55 15.59 -4.60
CA ALA A 104 2.28 16.23 -4.93
C ALA A 104 2.21 17.68 -4.42
N MET A 105 2.68 17.92 -3.19
CA MET A 105 2.75 19.25 -2.59
C MET A 105 3.74 20.16 -3.32
N ALA A 106 4.85 19.62 -3.82
CA ALA A 106 5.81 20.35 -4.63
C ALA A 106 5.22 20.86 -5.97
N GLU A 107 4.22 20.16 -6.51
CA GLU A 107 3.46 20.59 -7.69
C GLU A 107 2.30 21.56 -7.35
N GLY A 108 2.10 21.89 -6.07
CA GLY A 108 1.10 22.86 -5.61
C GLY A 108 -0.17 22.28 -4.99
N ALA A 109 -0.25 20.97 -4.73
CA ALA A 109 -1.36 20.40 -3.98
C ALA A 109 -1.30 20.79 -2.50
N GLU A 110 -2.45 21.07 -1.89
CA GLU A 110 -2.56 21.25 -0.43
C GLU A 110 -2.96 19.92 0.22
N CYS A 111 -2.33 19.54 1.33
CA CYS A 111 -2.75 18.39 2.14
C CYS A 111 -3.17 18.83 3.53
N LYS A 112 -4.40 18.46 3.93
CA LYS A 112 -4.92 18.65 5.29
C LYS A 112 -4.88 17.33 6.05
N TYR A 113 -4.19 17.32 7.17
CA TYR A 113 -4.06 16.18 8.09
C TYR A 113 -5.13 16.22 9.17
N GLU A 114 -5.47 15.06 9.75
CA GLU A 114 -6.54 14.90 10.74
C GLU A 114 -7.92 15.33 10.23
N TRP A 115 -8.12 15.28 8.90
CA TRP A 115 -9.35 15.69 8.21
C TRP A 115 -10.10 14.45 7.75
N LYS A 116 -10.94 13.93 8.65
CA LYS A 116 -11.74 12.74 8.36
C LYS A 116 -13.07 13.10 7.71
N VAL A 117 -13.27 12.65 6.48
CA VAL A 117 -14.56 12.78 5.79
C VAL A 117 -15.61 11.91 6.48
N ARG A 118 -16.76 12.53 6.79
CA ARG A 118 -17.91 11.87 7.43
C ARG A 118 -19.09 11.73 6.49
N ASN A 119 -19.25 12.66 5.56
CA ASN A 119 -20.32 12.60 4.56
C ASN A 119 -19.93 13.39 3.31
N ALA A 120 -20.60 13.10 2.20
CA ALA A 120 -20.51 13.85 0.96
C ALA A 120 -21.85 13.79 0.21
N SER A 121 -22.14 14.78 -0.61
CA SER A 121 -23.38 14.84 -1.39
C SER A 121 -23.11 15.01 -2.89
N LYS A 122 -24.15 14.76 -3.70
CA LYS A 122 -24.08 14.82 -5.18
C LYS A 122 -23.70 16.19 -5.75
N ASP A 123 -23.86 17.25 -4.96
CA ASP A 123 -23.43 18.61 -5.28
C ASP A 123 -21.96 18.88 -4.89
N ASN A 124 -21.20 17.84 -4.57
CA ASN A 124 -19.81 17.88 -4.11
C ASN A 124 -19.60 18.72 -2.84
N SER A 125 -20.61 18.82 -1.98
CA SER A 125 -20.40 19.26 -0.60
C SER A 125 -19.82 18.10 0.23
N ILE A 126 -18.76 18.35 1.00
CA ILE A 126 -18.11 17.36 1.87
C ILE A 126 -18.18 17.83 3.32
N ILE A 127 -18.57 16.92 4.22
CA ILE A 127 -18.57 17.14 5.67
C ILE A 127 -17.32 16.49 6.26
N VAL A 128 -16.45 17.31 6.83
CA VAL A 128 -15.20 16.89 7.47
C VAL A 128 -15.33 17.02 8.98
N ASN A 129 -14.85 16.01 9.71
CA ASN A 129 -14.87 15.94 11.17
C ASN A 129 -16.26 16.16 11.83
N GLY A 130 -17.34 16.02 11.04
CA GLY A 130 -18.72 16.21 11.48
C GLY A 130 -19.13 17.67 11.69
N LYS A 131 -18.29 18.64 11.31
CA LYS A 131 -18.51 20.06 11.59
C LYS A 131 -18.30 20.93 10.35
N GLU A 132 -17.18 20.74 9.67
CA GLU A 132 -16.75 21.61 8.58
C GLU A 132 -17.40 21.17 7.27
N LYS A 133 -18.03 22.11 6.57
CA LYS A 133 -18.60 21.89 5.23
C LYS A 133 -17.74 22.61 4.20
N ILE A 134 -17.09 21.83 3.35
CA ILE A 134 -16.29 22.33 2.21
C ILE A 134 -16.93 21.90 0.90
N LYS A 135 -16.53 22.52 -0.21
CA LYS A 135 -17.09 22.25 -1.53
C LYS A 135 -15.99 22.21 -2.58
N SER A 136 -16.18 21.35 -3.58
CA SER A 136 -15.33 21.30 -4.77
C SER A 136 -16.14 21.18 -6.07
N ASN A 137 -15.48 21.41 -7.20
CA ASN A 137 -16.03 21.08 -8.52
C ASN A 137 -16.06 19.57 -8.73
N TYR A 138 -15.04 18.87 -8.25
CA TYR A 138 -14.88 17.42 -8.35
C TYR A 138 -14.43 16.80 -7.02
N LEU A 139 -14.93 15.59 -6.74
CA LEU A 139 -14.56 14.80 -5.57
C LEU A 139 -13.96 13.46 -6.02
N ILE A 140 -12.78 13.12 -5.50
CA ILE A 140 -12.10 11.85 -5.78
C ILE A 140 -12.01 11.06 -4.47
N GLY A 141 -12.65 9.87 -4.43
CA GLY A 141 -12.49 8.92 -3.34
C GLY A 141 -11.25 8.06 -3.52
N ALA A 142 -10.24 8.26 -2.67
CA ALA A 142 -8.97 7.52 -2.65
C ALA A 142 -8.65 6.99 -1.23
N ASP A 143 -9.66 6.78 -0.40
CA ASP A 143 -9.61 6.47 1.04
C ASP A 143 -9.53 4.96 1.34
N GLY A 144 -8.89 4.23 0.42
CA GLY A 144 -8.51 2.83 0.60
C GLY A 144 -9.64 1.81 0.47
N ALA A 145 -9.30 0.56 0.78
CA ALA A 145 -10.17 -0.60 0.53
C ALA A 145 -11.50 -0.56 1.32
N ARG A 146 -11.54 0.15 2.45
CA ARG A 146 -12.76 0.33 3.28
C ARG A 146 -13.42 1.68 3.05
N SER A 147 -13.29 2.22 1.83
CA SER A 147 -13.70 3.57 1.43
C SER A 147 -15.04 4.01 2.04
N THR A 148 -14.99 5.13 2.74
CA THR A 148 -16.15 5.86 3.25
C THR A 148 -16.85 6.57 2.10
N VAL A 149 -16.10 7.17 1.16
CA VAL A 149 -16.66 7.85 -0.01
C VAL A 149 -17.49 6.89 -0.87
N ALA A 150 -16.96 5.71 -1.18
CA ALA A 150 -17.68 4.69 -1.96
C ALA A 150 -19.02 4.31 -1.30
N LYS A 151 -19.05 4.16 0.03
CA LYS A 151 -20.27 3.86 0.79
C LYS A 151 -21.29 4.98 0.74
N ILE A 152 -20.85 6.23 0.90
CA ILE A 152 -21.72 7.41 0.82
C ILE A 152 -22.43 7.48 -0.53
N PHE A 153 -21.72 7.16 -1.62
CA PHE A 153 -22.28 7.16 -2.97
C PHE A 153 -22.89 5.81 -3.41
N HIS A 154 -23.04 4.86 -2.49
CA HIS A 154 -23.66 3.55 -2.73
C HIS A 154 -22.99 2.74 -3.85
N PHE A 155 -21.66 2.81 -3.95
CA PHE A 155 -20.91 1.96 -4.87
C PHE A 155 -20.95 0.50 -4.38
N PRO A 156 -20.81 -0.50 -5.27
CA PRO A 156 -20.81 -1.90 -4.89
C PRO A 156 -19.76 -2.21 -3.82
N GLU A 157 -20.18 -2.93 -2.78
CA GLU A 157 -19.26 -3.33 -1.72
C GLU A 157 -18.28 -4.39 -2.21
N VAL A 158 -17.02 -4.25 -1.77
CA VAL A 158 -16.02 -5.31 -1.90
C VAL A 158 -16.42 -6.43 -0.92
N LYS A 159 -16.89 -7.56 -1.47
CA LYS A 159 -17.37 -8.70 -0.69
C LYS A 159 -16.25 -9.49 -0.01
N GLU A 160 -15.08 -9.53 -0.64
CA GLU A 160 -13.95 -10.34 -0.20
C GLU A 160 -12.69 -9.49 -0.10
N TYR A 161 -12.06 -9.53 1.07
CA TYR A 161 -10.76 -8.92 1.30
C TYR A 161 -9.74 -10.02 1.53
N ILE A 162 -8.74 -10.10 0.66
CA ILE A 162 -7.56 -10.93 0.92
C ILE A 162 -6.58 -10.05 1.71
N SER A 163 -6.65 -10.13 3.03
CA SER A 163 -5.69 -9.44 3.91
C SER A 163 -4.82 -10.47 4.66
N TRP A 164 -3.50 -10.35 4.52
CA TRP A 164 -2.55 -11.09 5.36
C TRP A 164 -2.27 -10.27 6.62
N ARG A 165 -2.86 -10.67 7.77
CA ARG A 165 -2.54 -10.06 9.06
C ARG A 165 -1.24 -10.63 9.63
N LYS A 166 -0.45 -9.76 10.27
CA LYS A 166 0.74 -10.10 11.07
C LYS A 166 0.44 -11.05 12.26
N ASP A 167 -0.83 -11.25 12.63
CA ASP A 167 -1.24 -12.13 13.74
C ASP A 167 -1.23 -13.62 13.39
N CYS A 168 -0.83 -14.00 12.17
CA CYS A 168 -0.38 -15.36 11.92
C CYS A 168 1.02 -15.54 12.53
N THR A 169 1.07 -16.09 13.75
CA THR A 169 2.29 -16.54 14.45
C THR A 169 2.98 -17.73 13.75
N TRP A 170 3.00 -17.76 12.42
CA TRP A 170 3.53 -18.83 11.60
C TRP A 170 4.39 -18.23 10.48
N LEU A 171 5.70 -18.24 10.77
CA LEU A 171 6.86 -17.78 10.01
C LEU A 171 6.60 -17.31 8.57
N PHE A 172 6.39 -16.01 8.42
CA PHE A 172 7.06 -15.29 7.33
C PHE A 172 8.53 -15.17 7.75
N CYS A 173 9.35 -16.16 7.38
CA CYS A 173 10.80 -16.08 7.60
C CYS A 173 11.40 -15.24 6.47
N MET A 174 11.22 -13.92 6.55
CA MET A 174 12.15 -13.00 5.90
C MET A 174 13.41 -13.02 6.76
N ASP A 175 14.38 -13.86 6.41
CA ASP A 175 15.72 -13.79 6.99
C ASP A 175 16.40 -12.50 6.51
N TYR A 176 16.01 -11.35 7.09
CA TYR A 176 16.72 -10.08 6.94
C TYR A 176 18.02 -10.12 7.75
N THR A 177 18.91 -11.05 7.41
CA THR A 177 20.24 -11.12 8.00
C THR A 177 21.26 -10.76 6.95
N ARG A 178 21.80 -9.53 7.08
CA ARG A 178 23.01 -9.08 6.41
C ARG A 178 24.07 -10.19 6.45
N GLY A 179 24.32 -10.82 5.30
CA GLY A 179 25.57 -11.54 5.03
C GLY A 179 25.88 -12.79 5.86
N ARG A 180 24.90 -13.60 6.30
CA ARG A 180 25.20 -14.97 6.76
C ARG A 180 24.37 -16.00 5.99
N LYS A 181 25.07 -16.93 5.33
CA LYS A 181 24.49 -18.17 4.79
C LYS A 181 23.92 -18.99 5.96
N SER A 182 22.63 -18.81 6.22
CA SER A 182 21.85 -19.60 7.17
C SER A 182 21.45 -20.92 6.49
N THR A 183 22.22 -21.99 6.73
CA THR A 183 21.90 -23.36 6.31
C THR A 183 20.94 -24.05 7.29
N ASN A 184 20.01 -23.31 7.90
CA ASN A 184 19.08 -23.91 8.86
C ASN A 184 17.96 -24.63 8.13
N ARG A 185 18.23 -25.90 7.85
CA ARG A 185 17.26 -26.95 7.56
C ARG A 185 16.17 -26.88 8.63
N ILE A 186 14.98 -26.42 8.25
CA ILE A 186 13.80 -26.39 9.11
C ILE A 186 13.50 -27.86 9.48
N ARG A 187 13.94 -28.29 10.66
CA ARG A 187 13.46 -29.54 11.27
C ARG A 187 12.03 -29.30 11.69
N SER A 188 11.10 -29.77 10.86
CA SER A 188 9.69 -29.90 11.19
C SER A 188 9.57 -30.78 12.44
N LYS A 189 9.30 -30.17 13.61
CA LYS A 189 8.63 -30.90 14.68
C LYS A 189 7.20 -31.09 14.21
N GLU A 190 6.83 -32.33 13.93
CA GLU A 190 5.48 -32.78 13.64
C GLU A 190 4.52 -32.33 14.76
N ARG A 191 3.87 -31.18 14.55
CA ARG A 191 2.53 -30.95 15.08
C ARG A 191 1.66 -30.77 13.85
N ALA A 192 0.62 -31.60 13.75
CA ALA A 192 -0.37 -31.55 12.69
C ALA A 192 -0.86 -30.10 12.51
N LEU A 193 -0.37 -29.44 11.47
CA LEU A 193 -0.77 -28.09 11.08
C LEU A 193 -2.01 -28.21 10.18
N PRO A 194 -3.03 -27.35 10.35
CA PRO A 194 -4.21 -27.38 9.49
C PRO A 194 -3.82 -27.13 8.03
N GLN A 195 -4.56 -27.75 7.11
CA GLN A 195 -4.42 -27.66 5.65
C GLN A 195 -4.43 -26.21 5.14
N LYS A 196 -3.28 -25.53 5.15
CA LYS A 196 -3.14 -24.15 4.66
C LYS A 196 -1.92 -24.01 3.76
N THR A 197 -2.03 -23.16 2.75
CA THR A 197 -0.92 -22.80 1.86
C THR A 197 0.04 -21.86 2.56
N PHE A 198 1.34 -22.17 2.56
CA PHE A 198 2.40 -21.27 3.05
C PHE A 198 3.19 -20.65 1.91
N PHE A 199 3.79 -19.47 2.15
CA PHE A 199 4.64 -18.77 1.19
C PHE A 199 5.97 -18.41 1.85
N LYS A 200 7.09 -18.70 1.19
CA LYS A 200 8.44 -18.25 1.59
C LYS A 200 9.07 -17.47 0.46
N ILE A 201 9.44 -16.22 0.72
CA ILE A 201 10.09 -15.34 -0.27
C ILE A 201 11.62 -15.44 -0.08
N PHE A 202 12.41 -15.42 -1.16
CA PHE A 202 13.88 -15.49 -1.06
C PHE A 202 14.60 -14.34 -1.78
N GLU A 203 15.74 -13.96 -1.20
CA GLU A 203 16.52 -12.75 -1.52
C GLU A 203 17.81 -13.07 -2.32
N ASN A 204 18.49 -14.22 -2.09
CA ASN A 204 19.68 -14.66 -2.85
C ASN A 204 19.96 -16.19 -2.82
N ASP A 205 20.75 -16.63 -3.82
CA ASP A 205 21.22 -17.99 -4.21
C ASP A 205 20.18 -19.11 -4.26
N TRP A 206 19.58 -19.27 -5.44
CA TRP A 206 19.02 -20.53 -5.90
C TRP A 206 20.16 -21.55 -6.00
N SER A 207 20.36 -22.38 -4.99
CA SER A 207 21.04 -23.66 -5.18
C SER A 207 19.98 -24.67 -5.59
N GLY A 208 19.65 -24.71 -6.88
CA GLY A 208 18.86 -25.79 -7.45
C GLY A 208 19.46 -27.13 -7.05
N LYS A 209 18.79 -27.81 -6.13
CA LYS A 209 18.98 -29.22 -5.84
C LYS A 209 17.63 -29.88 -5.80
#